data_AF-A0A9W9ECW1-F1
#
_entry.id   AF-A0A9W9ECW1-F1
#
_cell.length_a   1.000
_cell.length_b   1.000
_cell.length_c   1.000
_cell.angle_alpha   90.00
_cell.angle_beta   90.00
_cell.angle_gamma   90.00
#
_symmetry.space_group_name_H-M   'P 1'
#
loop_
_entity.id
_entity.type
_entity.pdbx_description
1 polymer ?
#
loop_
_entity_poly.entity_id
_entity_poly.type
_entity_poly.pdbx_seq_one_letter_code
_entity_poly.pdbx_strand_id
1 'polypeptide(L)'
;MVKVNKNTHSSRSKSRAAHFKAGSGQRRVIMSAPLSKELREKYNVRSIPIRKDDEVTIVRGSNKGREGKVTSVYRLKYVIHVERVTRDKASGQSVPLGIHPSNVVITKLKLDKDRESILSRSKVGRELRVPNKISA
;
A
#
# COMPACT_ATOMS: atom_id res chain seq x y z
N MET A 1 -17.42 -7.00 16.94
CA MET A 1 -17.06 -5.84 17.80
C MET A 1 -17.67 -4.59 17.18
N VAL A 2 -18.47 -3.85 17.94
CA VAL A 2 -19.26 -2.70 17.46
C VAL A 2 -18.46 -1.40 17.64
N LYS A 3 -18.69 -0.42 16.76
CA LYS A 3 -18.07 0.91 16.82
C LYS A 3 -18.57 1.69 18.05
N VAL A 4 -17.69 1.96 19.02
CA VAL A 4 -18.01 2.71 20.25
C VAL A 4 -17.87 4.23 20.08
N ASN A 5 -16.94 4.70 19.24
CA ASN A 5 -16.67 6.13 19.07
C ASN A 5 -17.81 6.85 18.32
N LYS A 6 -18.49 7.78 19.00
CA LYS A 6 -19.63 8.54 18.45
C LYS A 6 -19.25 9.53 17.33
N ASN A 7 -18.01 10.01 17.29
CA ASN A 7 -17.55 11.02 16.31
C ASN A 7 -17.27 10.44 14.91
N THR A 8 -17.20 9.12 14.77
CA THR A 8 -16.96 8.45 13.49
C THR A 8 -18.28 7.95 12.91
N HIS A 9 -18.60 8.26 11.65
CA HIS A 9 -19.84 7.81 11.03
C HIS A 9 -19.71 6.38 10.45
N SER A 10 -20.76 5.57 10.58
CA SER A 10 -20.87 4.22 9.96
C SER A 10 -21.69 4.23 8.66
N SER A 11 -22.24 5.38 8.26
CA SER A 11 -23.03 5.52 7.03
C SER A 11 -22.17 5.27 5.79
N ARG A 12 -22.65 4.39 4.90
CA ARG A 12 -22.03 4.07 3.61
C ARG A 12 -21.75 5.33 2.77
N SER A 13 -22.72 6.24 2.68
CA SER A 13 -22.61 7.45 1.85
C SER A 13 -21.52 8.38 2.38
N LYS A 14 -21.47 8.60 3.70
CA LYS A 14 -20.44 9.43 4.34
C LYS A 14 -19.03 8.83 4.18
N SER A 15 -18.89 7.52 4.35
CA SER A 15 -17.61 6.83 4.17
C SER A 15 -17.10 6.91 2.72
N ARG A 16 -17.97 6.68 1.73
CA ARG A 16 -17.61 6.79 0.31
C ARG A 16 -17.22 8.22 -0.07
N ALA A 17 -17.97 9.22 0.40
CA ALA A 17 -17.65 10.61 0.18
C ALA A 17 -16.28 10.96 0.75
N ALA A 18 -15.97 10.54 1.98
CA ALA A 18 -14.67 10.74 2.60
C ALA A 18 -13.53 10.08 1.81
N HIS A 19 -13.74 8.87 1.29
CA HIS A 19 -12.73 8.17 0.48
C HIS A 19 -12.46 8.88 -0.86
N PHE A 20 -13.48 9.16 -1.66
CA PHE A 20 -13.27 9.72 -3.00
C PHE A 20 -12.87 11.20 -2.96
N LYS A 21 -13.34 11.97 -1.97
CA LYS A 21 -12.98 13.39 -1.79
C LYS A 21 -11.69 13.60 -0.96
N ALA A 22 -11.02 12.54 -0.51
CA ALA A 22 -9.79 12.64 0.28
C ALA A 22 -8.70 13.47 -0.42
N GLY A 23 -7.96 14.27 0.35
CA GLY A 23 -6.82 15.04 -0.15
C GLY A 23 -5.59 14.17 -0.46
N SER A 24 -4.62 14.69 -1.23
CA SER A 24 -3.46 13.89 -1.72
C SER A 24 -2.67 13.19 -0.61
N GLY A 25 -2.47 13.84 0.53
CA GLY A 25 -1.79 13.24 1.70
C GLY A 25 -2.55 12.05 2.29
N GLN A 26 -3.87 12.14 2.37
CA GLN A 26 -4.73 11.04 2.81
C GLN A 26 -4.74 9.90 1.79
N ARG A 27 -4.84 10.23 0.49
CA ARG A 27 -4.78 9.24 -0.60
C ARG A 27 -3.48 8.45 -0.58
N ARG A 28 -2.34 9.08 -0.27
CA ARG A 28 -1.06 8.40 -0.09
C ARG A 28 -1.14 7.32 1.01
N VAL A 29 -1.77 7.62 2.14
CA VAL A 29 -1.91 6.65 3.25
C VAL A 29 -2.87 5.53 2.90
N ILE A 30 -4.01 5.85 2.27
CA ILE A 30 -4.98 4.86 1.77
C ILE A 30 -4.31 3.91 0.78
N MET A 31 -3.46 4.43 -0.11
CA MET A 31 -2.67 3.66 -1.08
C MET A 31 -1.43 3.00 -0.45
N SER A 32 -1.64 2.23 0.61
CA SER A 32 -0.61 1.39 1.22
C SER A 32 -0.64 -0.02 0.65
N ALA A 33 0.54 -0.64 0.56
CA ALA A 33 0.70 -2.03 0.15
C ALA A 33 1.34 -2.87 1.28
N PRO A 34 0.97 -4.15 1.40
CA PRO A 34 1.62 -5.07 2.32
C PRO A 34 3.10 -5.32 1.95
N LEU A 35 3.95 -5.46 2.97
CA LEU A 35 5.34 -5.88 2.79
C LEU A 35 5.43 -7.42 2.60
N SER A 36 6.49 -7.91 1.95
CA SER A 36 6.84 -9.34 1.89
C SER A 36 7.11 -9.92 3.28
N LYS A 37 7.13 -11.25 3.41
CA LYS A 37 7.38 -11.90 4.71
C LYS A 37 8.75 -11.52 5.28
N GLU A 38 9.78 -11.55 4.44
CA GLU A 38 11.15 -11.17 4.78
C GLU A 38 11.24 -9.70 5.26
N LEU A 39 10.62 -8.76 4.54
CA LEU A 39 10.61 -7.36 4.95
C LEU A 39 9.81 -7.12 6.23
N ARG A 40 8.74 -7.88 6.47
CA ARG A 40 7.98 -7.82 7.72
C ARG A 40 8.80 -8.28 8.89
N GLU A 41 9.58 -9.34 8.74
CA GLU A 41 10.45 -9.86 9.79
C GLU A 41 11.59 -8.87 10.08
N LYS A 42 12.21 -8.32 9.02
CA LYS A 42 13.29 -7.33 9.14
C LYS A 42 12.85 -6.03 9.83
N TYR A 43 11.72 -5.45 9.43
CA TYR A 43 11.29 -4.13 9.91
C TYR A 43 10.18 -4.18 10.97
N ASN A 44 9.59 -5.34 11.24
CA ASN A 44 8.41 -5.51 12.11
C ASN A 44 7.17 -4.67 11.69
N VAL A 45 7.09 -4.24 10.43
CA VAL A 45 5.98 -3.43 9.90
C VAL A 45 5.14 -4.26 8.93
N ARG A 46 3.80 -4.13 8.96
CA ARG A 46 2.90 -4.93 8.10
C ARG A 46 2.76 -4.38 6.68
N SER A 47 2.65 -3.06 6.55
CA SER A 47 2.35 -2.34 5.31
C SER A 47 2.90 -0.92 5.36
N ILE A 48 3.16 -0.34 4.19
CA ILE A 48 3.64 1.03 4.04
C ILE A 48 3.03 1.68 2.78
N PRO A 49 2.88 3.03 2.74
CA PRO A 49 2.53 3.74 1.52
C PRO A 49 3.51 3.44 0.36
N ILE A 50 2.96 3.05 -0.78
CA ILE A 50 3.74 2.70 -1.97
C ILE A 50 4.37 3.95 -2.59
N ARG A 51 5.61 3.83 -3.07
CA ARG A 51 6.35 4.90 -3.75
C ARG A 51 6.77 4.45 -5.15
N LYS A 52 7.12 5.46 -5.96
CA LYS A 52 7.86 5.21 -7.20
C LYS A 52 9.18 4.53 -6.85
N ASP A 53 9.60 3.61 -7.70
CA ASP A 53 10.82 2.81 -7.58
C ASP A 53 10.83 1.72 -6.50
N ASP A 54 9.72 1.48 -5.78
CA ASP A 54 9.57 0.24 -5.02
C ASP A 54 9.45 -0.94 -6.00
N GLU A 55 10.03 -2.10 -5.65
CA GLU A 55 9.80 -3.34 -6.39
C GLU A 55 8.64 -4.11 -5.77
N VAL A 56 7.80 -4.64 -6.65
CA VAL A 56 6.55 -5.24 -6.24
C VAL A 56 6.19 -6.48 -7.03
N THR A 57 5.48 -7.39 -6.37
CA THR A 57 4.92 -8.61 -6.96
C THR A 57 3.40 -8.58 -6.87
N ILE A 58 2.72 -8.84 -7.99
CA ILE A 58 1.27 -8.82 -8.07
C ILE A 58 0.71 -10.15 -7.53
N VAL A 59 -0.19 -10.08 -6.54
CA VAL A 59 -0.73 -11.27 -5.87
C VAL A 59 -2.15 -11.64 -6.32
N ARG A 60 -2.88 -10.72 -6.96
CA ARG A 60 -4.28 -10.92 -7.39
C ARG A 60 -4.52 -10.36 -8.80
N GLY A 61 -5.50 -10.93 -9.50
CA GLY A 61 -5.92 -10.52 -10.84
C GLY A 61 -5.16 -11.23 -11.96
N SER A 62 -5.41 -10.82 -13.21
CA SER A 62 -4.89 -11.50 -14.41
C SER A 62 -3.37 -11.47 -14.55
N ASN A 63 -2.70 -10.49 -13.93
CA ASN A 63 -1.24 -10.33 -13.96
C ASN A 63 -0.56 -10.89 -12.70
N LYS A 64 -1.22 -11.80 -11.97
CA LYS A 64 -0.66 -12.43 -10.76
C LYS A 64 0.66 -13.13 -11.08
N GLY A 65 1.62 -13.02 -10.16
CA GLY A 65 2.96 -13.61 -10.28
C GLY A 65 3.96 -12.77 -11.04
N ARG A 66 3.52 -11.70 -11.74
CA ARG A 66 4.44 -10.75 -12.36
C ARG A 66 5.07 -9.84 -11.30
N GLU A 67 6.36 -9.61 -11.48
CA GLU A 67 7.16 -8.71 -10.66
C GLU A 67 7.60 -7.52 -11.50
N GLY A 68 7.76 -6.37 -10.86
CA GLY A 68 8.26 -5.18 -11.53
C GLY A 68 8.40 -4.00 -10.60
N LYS A 69 9.10 -2.99 -11.10
CA LYS A 69 9.28 -1.72 -10.40
C LYS A 69 8.07 -0.81 -10.60
N VAL A 70 7.67 -0.08 -9.57
CA VAL A 70 6.59 0.90 -9.68
C VAL A 70 7.08 2.12 -10.46
N THR A 71 6.50 2.36 -11.64
CA THR A 71 6.88 3.47 -12.53
C THR A 71 6.23 4.78 -12.10
N SER A 72 4.94 4.72 -11.75
CA SER A 72 4.19 5.88 -11.28
C SER A 72 3.04 5.48 -10.34
N VAL A 73 2.71 6.41 -9.43
CA VAL A 73 1.63 6.27 -8.45
C VAL A 73 0.55 7.30 -8.76
N TYR A 74 -0.52 6.88 -9.41
CA TYR A 74 -1.63 7.75 -9.80
C TYR A 74 -2.67 7.85 -8.69
N ARG A 75 -2.45 8.80 -7.78
CA ARG A 75 -3.30 8.98 -6.58
C ARG A 75 -4.74 9.42 -6.89
N LEU A 76 -5.00 10.11 -7.99
CA LEU A 76 -6.36 10.52 -8.36
C LEU A 76 -7.25 9.31 -8.69
N LYS A 77 -6.68 8.29 -9.33
CA LYS A 77 -7.39 7.08 -9.75
C LYS A 77 -7.19 5.90 -8.79
N TYR A 78 -6.49 6.09 -7.67
CA TYR A 78 -6.16 5.03 -6.71
C TYR A 78 -5.40 3.83 -7.33
N VAL A 79 -4.52 4.13 -8.28
CA VAL A 79 -3.87 3.12 -9.12
C VAL A 79 -2.35 3.31 -9.12
N ILE A 80 -1.62 2.21 -9.19
CA ILE A 80 -0.19 2.17 -9.50
C ILE A 80 0.04 1.59 -10.89
N HIS A 81 1.11 2.03 -11.52
CA HIS A 81 1.63 1.45 -12.75
C HIS A 81 2.92 0.70 -12.44
N VAL A 82 3.00 -0.55 -12.90
CA VAL A 82 4.13 -1.45 -12.69
C VAL A 82 4.82 -1.67 -14.03
N GLU A 83 6.14 -1.68 -14.02
CA GLU A 83 6.94 -1.98 -15.21
C GLU A 83 6.57 -3.34 -15.80
N ARG A 84 6.59 -3.46 -17.13
CA ARG A 84 6.26 -4.68 -17.89
C ARG A 84 4.81 -5.18 -17.71
N VAL A 85 3.96 -4.41 -17.06
CA VAL A 85 2.53 -4.68 -16.94
C VAL A 85 1.76 -3.69 -17.81
N THR A 86 1.74 -4.00 -19.10
CA THR A 86 1.12 -3.21 -20.15
C THR A 86 0.00 -3.99 -20.84
N ARG A 87 -0.82 -3.28 -21.60
CA ARG A 87 -1.78 -3.83 -22.57
C ARG A 87 -1.55 -3.14 -23.90
N ASP A 88 -1.60 -3.91 -24.97
CA ASP A 88 -1.50 -3.37 -26.33
C ASP A 88 -2.85 -2.84 -26.80
N LYS A 89 -2.83 -1.67 -27.42
CA LYS A 89 -3.97 -1.11 -28.13
C LYS A 89 -4.05 -1.69 -29.55
N ALA A 90 -5.21 -1.58 -30.17
CA ALA A 90 -5.38 -1.90 -31.60
C ALA A 90 -4.44 -1.09 -32.51
N SER A 91 -3.99 0.08 -32.06
CA SER A 91 -3.00 0.92 -32.76
C SER A 91 -1.55 0.40 -32.64
N GLY A 92 -1.31 -0.73 -31.98
CA GLY A 92 0.03 -1.30 -31.74
C GLY A 92 0.83 -0.67 -30.59
N GLN A 93 0.31 0.40 -29.97
CA GLN A 93 0.97 1.04 -28.82
C GLN A 93 0.66 0.30 -27.51
N SER A 94 1.70 0.05 -26.70
CA SER A 94 1.55 -0.50 -25.35
C SER A 94 1.23 0.59 -24.33
N VAL A 95 0.20 0.38 -23.51
CA VAL A 95 -0.21 1.30 -22.43
C VAL A 95 -0.09 0.62 -21.08
N PRO A 96 0.43 1.30 -20.04
CA PRO A 96 0.55 0.73 -18.71
C PRO A 96 -0.84 0.42 -18.13
N LEU A 97 -0.99 -0.80 -17.61
CA LEU A 97 -2.22 -1.18 -16.92
C LEU A 97 -2.21 -0.61 -15.50
N GLY A 98 -3.37 -0.19 -15.04
CA GLY A 98 -3.57 0.26 -13.68
C GLY A 98 -3.85 -0.88 -12.71
N ILE A 99 -3.09 -0.97 -11.62
CA ILE A 99 -3.30 -1.96 -10.56
C ILE A 99 -3.58 -1.25 -9.24
N HIS A 100 -4.47 -1.79 -8.41
CA HIS A 100 -4.70 -1.27 -7.07
C HIS A 100 -3.58 -1.75 -6.11
N PRO A 101 -2.97 -0.88 -5.28
CA PRO A 101 -1.83 -1.24 -4.44
C PRO A 101 -2.12 -2.34 -3.41
N SER A 102 -3.38 -2.56 -3.01
CA SER A 102 -3.76 -3.68 -2.12
C SER A 102 -3.59 -5.06 -2.75
N ASN A 103 -3.52 -5.14 -4.09
CA ASN A 103 -3.40 -6.39 -4.84
C ASN A 103 -1.95 -6.78 -5.11
N VAL A 104 -1.03 -6.13 -4.41
CA VAL A 104 0.40 -6.15 -4.67
C VAL A 104 1.13 -6.29 -3.33
N VAL A 105 2.28 -6.96 -3.34
CA VAL A 105 3.18 -7.08 -2.20
C VAL A 105 4.50 -6.42 -2.55
N ILE A 106 5.02 -5.58 -1.65
CA ILE A 106 6.33 -4.95 -1.84
C ILE A 106 7.41 -5.97 -1.50
N THR A 107 8.32 -6.21 -2.44
CA THR A 107 9.46 -7.13 -2.30
C THR A 107 10.74 -6.38 -1.95
N LYS A 108 10.99 -5.21 -2.55
CA LYS A 108 12.09 -4.31 -2.17
C LYS A 108 11.61 -2.87 -2.01
N LEU A 109 12.10 -2.21 -0.96
CA LEU A 109 11.74 -0.83 -0.63
C LEU A 109 12.80 0.13 -1.16
N LYS A 110 12.38 1.24 -1.78
CA LYS A 110 13.26 2.39 -2.01
C LYS A 110 13.42 3.17 -0.70
N LEU A 111 14.52 2.95 0.01
CA LEU A 111 14.78 3.62 1.30
C LEU A 111 15.23 5.07 1.09
N ASP A 112 14.70 5.95 1.93
CA ASP A 112 15.11 7.34 2.12
C ASP A 112 14.97 7.67 3.61
N LYS A 113 15.56 8.79 4.05
CA LYS A 113 15.52 9.24 5.46
C LYS A 113 14.09 9.24 6.04
N ASP A 114 13.11 9.64 5.22
CA ASP A 114 11.70 9.70 5.65
C ASP A 114 11.03 8.32 5.69
N ARG A 115 11.43 7.38 4.85
CA ARG A 115 10.91 6.00 4.86
C ARG A 115 11.42 5.29 6.08
N GLU A 116 12.69 5.48 6.40
CA GLU A 116 13.33 4.92 7.59
C GLU A 116 12.66 5.45 8.85
N SER A 117 12.38 6.76 8.93
CA SER A 117 11.66 7.35 10.07
C SER A 117 10.22 6.83 10.20
N ILE A 118 9.53 6.59 9.08
CA ILE A 118 8.18 5.96 9.09
C ILE A 118 8.26 4.51 9.58
N LEU A 119 9.26 3.75 9.13
CA LEU A 119 9.45 2.35 9.51
C LEU A 119 9.80 2.24 11.00
N SER A 120 10.74 3.05 11.49
CA SER A 120 11.14 3.05 12.90
C SER A 120 9.98 3.44 13.82
N ARG A 121 9.25 4.52 13.49
CA ARG A 121 8.05 4.93 14.24
C ARG A 121 6.99 3.83 14.27
N SER A 122 6.76 3.17 13.13
CA SER A 122 5.75 2.10 13.03
C SER A 122 6.16 0.84 13.79
N LYS A 123 7.47 0.54 13.84
CA LYS A 123 8.05 -0.56 14.63
C LYS A 123 7.83 -0.33 16.13
N VAL A 124 8.22 0.85 16.64
CA VAL A 124 8.02 1.21 18.06
C VAL A 124 6.55 1.10 18.47
N GLY A 125 5.64 1.66 17.67
CA GLY A 125 4.20 1.58 17.95
C GLY A 125 3.64 0.15 17.96
N ARG A 126 4.28 -0.78 17.24
CA ARG A 126 3.89 -2.19 17.25
C ARG A 126 4.44 -2.93 18.45
N GLU A 127 5.68 -2.67 18.84
CA GLU A 127 6.33 -3.25 20.03
C GLU A 127 5.56 -2.90 21.29
N LEU A 128 5.17 -1.63 21.45
CA LEU A 128 4.34 -1.17 22.58
C LEU A 128 2.95 -1.83 22.64
N ARG A 129 2.42 -2.28 21.50
CA ARG A 129 1.09 -2.90 21.40
C ARG A 129 1.12 -4.39 21.69
N VAL A 130 2.28 -5.05 21.58
CA VAL A 130 2.40 -6.43 22.02
C VAL A 130 2.24 -6.38 23.54
N PRO A 131 1.16 -6.95 24.11
CA PRO A 131 1.09 -7.04 25.56
C PRO A 131 2.35 -7.77 26.01
N ASN A 132 3.07 -7.22 27.00
CA ASN A 132 4.17 -7.94 27.63
C ASN A 132 3.71 -9.37 27.82
N LYS A 133 4.31 -10.32 27.10
CA LYS A 133 4.14 -11.72 27.46
C LYS A 133 4.64 -11.77 28.88
N ILE A 134 3.73 -11.88 29.83
CA ILE A 134 4.07 -12.31 31.18
C ILE A 134 4.67 -13.70 30.91
N SER A 135 6.00 -13.75 30.89
CA SER A 135 6.74 -14.99 30.99
C SER A 135 6.34 -15.55 32.35
N ALA A 136 5.51 -16.59 32.32
CA ALA A 136 5.40 -17.51 33.45
C ALA A 136 6.76 -18.16 33.70
#